data_AF-A0A6I4SK51-F1
#
_entry.id   AF-A0A6I4SK51-F1
#
_cell.length_a   1.000
_cell.length_b   1.000
_cell.length_c   1.000
_cell.angle_alpha   90.00
_cell.angle_beta   90.00
_cell.angle_gamma   90.00
#
_symmetry.space_group_name_H-M   'P 1'
#
loop_
_entity.id
_entity.type
_entity.pdbx_description
1 polymer ?
#
loop_
_entity_poly.entity_id
_entity_poly.type
_entity_poly.pdbx_seq_one_letter_code
_entity_poly.pdbx_strand_id
1 'polypeptide(L)'
;MRLALTALIFVGGLFYIAMGMRFLIDPSGAGAGFGLSAIDSSGLAAIRADISAFFIVSAICMLIGAWKRNGDLLLVPAGLFGIALLGRIISVFADGTVEGFLPPMIIEAVTVTVMLVASRVLPHRDHPTDI
;
A
#
# COMPACT_ATOMS: atom_id res chain seq x y z
N MET A 1 18.03 -8.78 -12.86
CA MET A 1 17.39 -8.55 -11.54
C MET A 1 16.73 -7.18 -11.42
N ARG A 2 17.42 -6.06 -11.68
CA ARG A 2 16.84 -4.70 -11.51
C ARG A 2 15.56 -4.44 -12.32
N LEU A 3 15.52 -4.84 -13.59
CA LEU A 3 14.34 -4.64 -14.45
C LEU A 3 13.09 -5.39 -13.97
N ALA A 4 13.24 -6.65 -13.54
CA ALA A 4 12.12 -7.44 -13.04
C ALA A 4 11.51 -6.82 -11.77
N LEU A 5 12.36 -6.32 -10.87
CA LEU A 5 11.92 -5.64 -9.65
C LEU A 5 11.20 -4.33 -9.97
N THR A 6 11.75 -3.51 -10.88
CA THR A 6 11.09 -2.28 -11.34
C THR A 6 9.73 -2.57 -11.99
N ALA A 7 9.65 -3.59 -12.84
CA ALA A 7 8.39 -4.00 -13.47
C ALA A 7 7.36 -4.46 -12.43
N LEU A 8 7.77 -5.25 -11.44
CA LEU A 8 6.91 -5.70 -10.34
C LEU A 8 6.36 -4.51 -9.54
N ILE A 9 7.21 -3.55 -9.17
CA ILE A 9 6.79 -2.33 -8.45
C ILE A 9 5.79 -1.53 -9.31
N PHE A 10 6.05 -1.41 -10.62
CA PHE A 10 5.18 -0.65 -11.51
C PHE A 10 3.80 -1.29 -11.65
N VAL A 11 3.75 -2.62 -11.85
CA VAL A 11 2.49 -3.37 -11.90
C VAL A 11 1.74 -3.27 -10.57
N GLY A 12 2.44 -3.41 -9.44
CA GLY A 12 1.85 -3.24 -8.11
C GLY A 12 1.30 -1.83 -7.89
N GLY A 13 2.03 -0.80 -8.33
CA GLY A 13 1.58 0.59 -8.27
C GLY A 13 0.32 0.83 -9.11
N LEU A 14 0.26 0.28 -10.33
CA LEU A 14 -0.94 0.35 -11.18
C LEU A 14 -2.13 -0.40 -10.57
N PHE A 15 -1.89 -1.52 -9.91
CA PHE A 15 -2.95 -2.23 -9.19
C PHE A 15 -3.49 -1.39 -8.02
N TYR A 16 -2.59 -0.80 -7.21
CA TYR A 16 -3.02 0.03 -6.07
C TYR A 16 -3.66 1.35 -6.49
N ILE A 17 -3.27 1.97 -7.60
CA ILE A 17 -3.99 3.14 -8.09
C ILE A 17 -5.42 2.76 -8.51
N ALA A 18 -5.60 1.62 -9.17
CA ALA A 18 -6.93 1.12 -9.53
C ALA A 18 -7.79 0.82 -8.28
N MET A 19 -7.21 0.23 -7.24
CA MET A 19 -7.87 0.00 -5.96
C MET A 19 -8.30 1.31 -5.29
N GLY A 20 -7.39 2.28 -5.18
CA GLY A 20 -7.70 3.58 -4.58
C GLY A 20 -8.76 4.35 -5.36
N MET A 21 -8.72 4.30 -6.70
CA MET A 21 -9.76 4.89 -7.55
C MET A 21 -11.12 4.19 -7.36
N ARG A 22 -11.13 2.87 -7.15
CA ARG A 22 -12.37 2.14 -6.87
C ARG A 22 -12.98 2.56 -5.53
N PHE A 23 -12.17 2.80 -4.50
CA PHE A 23 -12.65 3.35 -3.23
C PHE A 23 -13.23 4.77 -3.36
N LEU A 24 -12.72 5.59 -4.28
CA LEU A 24 -13.31 6.91 -4.57
C LEU A 24 -14.69 6.81 -5.24
N ILE A 25 -14.84 5.90 -6.21
CA ILE A 25 -16.03 5.81 -7.07
C ILE A 25 -17.14 4.97 -6.42
N ASP A 26 -16.80 3.81 -5.87
CA ASP A 26 -17.72 2.86 -5.23
C ASP A 26 -17.16 2.42 -3.85
N PRO A 27 -17.21 3.31 -2.84
CA PRO A 27 -16.70 3.00 -1.51
C PRO A 27 -17.44 1.86 -0.82
N SER A 28 -18.74 1.68 -1.10
CA SER A 28 -19.55 0.59 -0.55
C SER A 28 -19.08 -0.78 -1.05
N GLY A 29 -19.01 -0.95 -2.38
CA GLY A 29 -18.60 -2.22 -2.99
C GLY A 29 -17.13 -2.52 -2.75
N ALA A 30 -16.27 -1.50 -2.75
CA ALA A 30 -14.86 -1.65 -2.38
C ALA A 30 -14.69 -2.04 -0.91
N GLY A 31 -15.39 -1.35 0.00
CA GLY A 31 -15.35 -1.62 1.44
C GLY A 31 -15.80 -3.03 1.80
N ALA A 32 -16.86 -3.54 1.15
CA ALA A 32 -17.35 -4.89 1.38
C ALA A 32 -16.27 -5.97 1.17
N GLY A 33 -15.39 -5.80 0.18
CA GLY A 33 -14.25 -6.70 -0.07
C GLY A 33 -13.20 -6.72 1.06
N PHE A 34 -13.21 -5.73 1.94
CA PHE A 34 -12.35 -5.61 3.11
C PHE A 34 -13.10 -5.90 4.43
N GLY A 35 -14.36 -6.33 4.36
CA GLY A 35 -15.22 -6.48 5.54
C GLY A 35 -15.62 -5.15 6.17
N LEU A 36 -15.54 -4.04 5.41
CA LEU A 36 -15.84 -2.70 5.87
C LEU A 36 -17.24 -2.27 5.41
N SER A 37 -18.08 -1.83 6.35
CA SER A 37 -19.40 -1.26 6.07
C SER A 37 -19.53 0.12 6.69
N ALA A 38 -20.04 1.08 5.91
CA ALA A 38 -20.34 2.41 6.44
C ALA A 38 -21.64 2.39 7.27
N ILE A 39 -21.64 3.09 8.39
CA ILE A 39 -22.85 3.30 9.21
C ILE A 39 -23.81 4.26 8.49
N ASP A 40 -23.27 5.33 7.91
CA ASP A 40 -24.01 6.38 7.22
C ASP A 40 -23.17 7.06 6.12
N SER A 41 -23.62 8.21 5.62
CA SER A 41 -22.91 8.99 4.60
C SER A 41 -21.55 9.50 5.06
N SER A 42 -21.35 9.72 6.37
CA SER A 42 -20.06 10.10 6.95
C SER A 42 -19.09 8.92 6.87
N GLY A 43 -19.55 7.71 7.16
CA GLY A 43 -18.76 6.49 6.96
C GLY A 43 -18.31 6.31 5.50
N LEU A 44 -19.19 6.57 4.53
CA LEU A 44 -18.81 6.54 3.10
C LEU A 44 -17.79 7.63 2.75
N ALA A 45 -17.87 8.80 3.39
CA ALA A 45 -16.90 9.87 3.19
C ALA A 45 -15.52 9.49 3.75
N ALA A 46 -15.45 8.90 4.95
CA ALA A 46 -14.21 8.41 5.53
C ALA A 46 -13.55 7.32 4.67
N ILE A 47 -14.34 6.36 4.16
CA ILE A 47 -13.84 5.32 3.25
C ILE A 47 -13.22 5.95 1.99
N ARG A 48 -13.92 6.90 1.36
CA ARG A 48 -13.40 7.61 0.17
C ARG A 48 -12.13 8.39 0.49
N ALA A 49 -12.04 9.01 1.65
CA ALA A 49 -10.88 9.82 2.02
C ALA A 49 -9.70 8.91 2.37
N ASP A 50 -9.82 8.15 3.44
CA ASP A 50 -8.68 7.54 4.11
C ASP A 50 -8.16 6.31 3.37
N ILE A 51 -9.07 5.45 2.90
CA ILE A 51 -8.68 4.22 2.19
C ILE A 51 -8.14 4.55 0.80
N SER A 52 -8.76 5.49 0.09
CA SER A 52 -8.23 5.94 -1.20
C SER A 52 -6.90 6.64 -1.04
N ALA A 53 -6.72 7.50 -0.03
CA ALA A 53 -5.45 8.16 0.23
C ALA A 53 -4.33 7.13 0.48
N PHE A 54 -4.59 6.11 1.31
CA PHE A 54 -3.64 5.04 1.57
C PHE A 54 -3.13 4.36 0.28
N PHE A 55 -4.06 3.93 -0.58
CA PHE A 55 -3.70 3.21 -1.80
C PHE A 55 -3.12 4.13 -2.89
N ILE A 56 -3.68 5.33 -3.10
CA ILE A 56 -3.25 6.26 -4.15
C ILE A 56 -1.86 6.81 -3.82
N VAL A 57 -1.61 7.23 -2.58
CA VAL A 57 -0.29 7.74 -2.19
C VAL A 57 0.77 6.65 -2.29
N SER A 58 0.46 5.44 -1.79
CA SER A 58 1.34 4.27 -1.96
C SER A 58 1.67 4.03 -3.44
N ALA A 59 0.64 4.01 -4.30
CA ALA A 59 0.80 3.79 -5.73
C ALA A 59 1.66 4.87 -6.41
N ILE A 60 1.40 6.15 -6.13
CA ILE A 60 2.17 7.26 -6.71
C ILE A 60 3.65 7.15 -6.30
N CYS A 61 3.93 6.89 -5.03
CA CYS A 61 5.29 6.70 -4.54
C CYS A 61 5.97 5.48 -5.19
N MET A 62 5.25 4.37 -5.37
CA MET A 62 5.75 3.18 -6.07
C MET A 62 6.09 3.49 -7.53
N LEU A 63 5.17 4.12 -8.28
CA LEU A 63 5.34 4.42 -9.70
C LEU A 63 6.48 5.42 -9.93
N ILE A 64 6.53 6.51 -9.15
CA ILE A 64 7.58 7.51 -9.25
C ILE A 64 8.92 6.95 -8.77
N GLY A 65 8.94 6.20 -7.66
CA GLY A 65 10.14 5.55 -7.12
C GLY A 65 10.75 4.56 -8.11
N ALA A 66 9.92 3.74 -8.75
CA ALA A 66 10.33 2.83 -9.80
C ALA A 66 10.84 3.56 -11.06
N TRP A 67 10.09 4.55 -11.56
CA TRP A 67 10.45 5.31 -12.76
C TRP A 67 11.75 6.08 -12.56
N LYS A 68 11.82 6.90 -11.51
CA LYS A 68 12.96 7.77 -11.22
C LYS A 68 14.10 7.04 -10.54
N ARG A 69 13.98 5.73 -10.32
CA ARG A 69 14.93 4.88 -9.60
C ARG A 69 15.33 5.49 -8.25
N ASN A 70 14.35 5.97 -7.50
CA ASN A 70 14.54 6.59 -6.20
C ASN A 70 14.07 5.63 -5.10
N GLY A 71 15.03 5.01 -4.40
CA GLY A 71 14.77 4.06 -3.33
C GLY A 71 14.02 4.68 -2.14
N ASP A 72 14.26 5.95 -1.83
CA ASP A 72 13.65 6.63 -0.67
C ASP A 72 12.14 6.72 -0.77
N LEU A 73 11.62 6.96 -1.99
CA LEU A 73 10.18 7.01 -2.23
C LEU A 73 9.50 5.68 -1.95
N LEU A 74 10.22 4.56 -2.04
CA LEU A 74 9.66 3.23 -1.75
C LEU A 74 9.55 2.94 -0.25
N LEU A 75 10.21 3.75 0.61
CA LEU A 75 10.02 3.65 2.05
C LEU A 75 8.63 4.11 2.49
N VAL A 76 7.98 5.00 1.74
CA VAL A 76 6.61 5.45 2.00
C VAL A 76 5.59 4.30 1.93
N PRO A 77 5.45 3.57 0.80
CA PRO A 77 4.57 2.40 0.73
C PRO A 77 5.02 1.29 1.68
N ALA A 78 6.33 1.11 1.92
CA ALA A 78 6.80 0.16 2.95
C ALA A 78 6.27 0.50 4.35
N GLY A 79 6.28 1.78 4.73
CA GLY A 79 5.75 2.24 6.01
C GLY A 79 4.24 2.08 6.11
N LEU A 80 3.50 2.48 5.07
CA LEU A 80 2.04 2.38 5.03
C LEU A 80 1.57 0.92 5.16
N PHE A 81 2.08 0.01 4.33
CA PHE A 81 1.74 -1.41 4.40
C PHE A 81 2.32 -2.09 5.65
N GLY A 82 3.45 -1.62 6.18
CA GLY A 82 4.02 -2.12 7.42
C GLY A 82 3.15 -1.83 8.63
N ILE A 83 2.60 -0.61 8.71
CA ILE A 83 1.63 -0.23 9.76
C ILE A 83 0.31 -0.99 9.58
N ALA A 84 -0.16 -1.17 8.35
CA ALA A 84 -1.36 -1.97 8.08
C ALA A 84 -1.19 -3.43 8.55
N LEU A 85 -0.06 -4.05 8.22
CA LEU A 85 0.28 -5.40 8.67
C LEU A 85 0.38 -5.49 10.18
N LEU A 86 1.01 -4.50 10.83
CA LEU A 86 1.06 -4.42 12.29
C LEU A 86 -0.35 -4.35 12.90
N GLY A 87 -1.24 -3.55 12.32
CA GLY A 87 -2.65 -3.49 12.72
C GLY A 87 -3.31 -4.86 12.65
N ARG A 88 -3.10 -5.62 11.57
CA ARG A 88 -3.64 -6.98 11.46
C ARG A 88 -3.03 -7.95 12.46
N ILE A 89 -1.72 -7.86 12.73
CA ILE A 89 -1.07 -8.67 13.77
C ILE A 89 -1.71 -8.39 15.12
N ILE A 90 -1.96 -7.11 15.45
CA ILE A 90 -2.67 -6.74 16.69
C ILE A 90 -4.06 -7.38 16.71
N SER A 91 -4.82 -7.32 15.61
CA SER A 91 -6.14 -7.94 15.52
C SER A 91 -6.12 -9.47 15.70
N VAL A 92 -5.07 -10.17 15.25
CA VAL A 92 -4.93 -11.62 15.54
C VAL A 92 -4.95 -11.89 17.03
N PHE A 93 -4.28 -11.06 17.83
CA PHE A 93 -4.20 -11.24 19.28
C PHE A 93 -5.40 -10.65 20.03
N ALA A 94 -5.97 -9.55 19.54
CA ALA A 94 -7.08 -8.86 20.20
C ALA A 94 -8.44 -9.51 19.90
N ASP A 95 -8.69 -9.85 18.63
CA ASP A 95 -10.01 -10.25 18.11
C ASP A 95 -10.01 -11.67 17.51
N GLY A 96 -8.84 -12.26 17.31
CA GLY A 96 -8.68 -13.56 16.65
C GLY A 96 -8.67 -13.46 15.12
N THR A 97 -8.85 -14.60 14.45
CA THR A 97 -8.85 -14.70 12.98
C THR A 97 -10.16 -15.28 12.46
N VAL A 98 -10.62 -14.78 11.31
CA VAL A 98 -11.78 -15.31 10.59
C VAL A 98 -11.36 -15.93 9.24
N GLU A 99 -12.29 -16.61 8.56
CA GLU A 99 -12.05 -17.07 7.20
C GLU A 99 -11.70 -15.88 6.28
N GLY A 100 -10.66 -16.03 5.46
CA GLY A 100 -10.18 -14.94 4.59
C GLY A 100 -9.34 -13.87 5.28
N PHE A 101 -8.91 -14.08 6.54
CA PHE A 101 -8.07 -13.11 7.26
C PHE A 101 -6.61 -13.05 6.76
N LEU A 102 -6.06 -14.18 6.31
CA LEU A 102 -4.65 -14.30 5.90
C LEU A 102 -4.28 -13.63 4.55
N PRO A 103 -5.08 -13.74 3.47
CA PRO A 103 -4.72 -13.17 2.17
C PRO A 103 -4.26 -11.70 2.19
N PRO A 104 -4.95 -10.75 2.86
CA PRO A 104 -4.47 -9.37 2.91
C PRO A 104 -3.15 -9.22 3.67
N MET A 105 -2.91 -10.00 4.74
CA MET A 105 -1.63 -9.98 5.46
C MET A 105 -0.47 -10.42 4.57
N ILE A 106 -0.70 -11.42 3.71
CA ILE A 106 0.33 -11.89 2.76
C ILE A 106 0.65 -10.79 1.75
N ILE A 107 -0.37 -10.12 1.20
CA ILE A 107 -0.18 -9.01 0.26
C ILE A 107 0.60 -7.87 0.94
N GLU A 108 0.20 -7.50 2.15
CA GLU A 108 0.89 -6.46 2.93
C GLU A 108 2.35 -6.83 3.19
N ALA A 109 2.64 -8.04 3.67
CA ALA A 109 3.99 -8.52 3.95
C ALA A 109 4.87 -8.59 2.69
N VAL A 110 4.32 -9.07 1.56
CA VAL A 110 5.02 -9.11 0.27
C VAL A 110 5.32 -7.69 -0.19
N THR A 111 4.35 -6.78 -0.14
CA THR A 111 4.55 -5.39 -0.55
C THR A 111 5.62 -4.71 0.29
N VAL A 112 5.57 -4.84 1.62
CA VAL A 112 6.62 -4.32 2.51
C VAL A 112 7.99 -4.88 2.13
N THR A 113 8.09 -6.19 1.98
CA THR A 113 9.36 -6.85 1.66
C THR A 113 9.92 -6.37 0.32
N VAL A 114 9.09 -6.33 -0.72
CA VAL A 114 9.50 -5.89 -2.06
C VAL A 114 9.92 -4.42 -2.04
N MET A 115 9.19 -3.54 -1.33
CA MET A 115 9.54 -2.13 -1.22
C MET A 115 10.85 -1.90 -0.45
N LEU A 116 11.08 -2.63 0.65
CA LEU A 116 12.32 -2.54 1.41
C LEU A 116 13.52 -3.10 0.65
N VAL A 117 13.36 -4.21 -0.07
CA VAL A 117 14.42 -4.73 -0.94
C VAL A 117 14.70 -3.74 -2.08
N ALA A 118 13.65 -3.21 -2.70
CA ALA A 118 13.78 -2.25 -3.79
C ALA A 118 14.41 -0.93 -3.37
N SER A 119 14.11 -0.43 -2.17
CA SER A 119 14.72 0.80 -1.65
C SER A 119 16.24 0.65 -1.51
N ARG A 120 16.73 -0.54 -1.14
CA ARG A 120 18.17 -0.82 -1.01
C ARG A 120 18.86 -1.12 -2.34
N VAL A 121 18.12 -1.66 -3.30
CA VAL A 121 18.68 -2.02 -4.61
C VAL A 121 18.71 -0.81 -5.55
N LEU A 122 17.67 0.03 -5.53
CA LEU A 122 17.61 1.25 -6.34
C LEU A 122 18.49 2.35 -5.71
N PRO A 123 19.15 3.19 -6.52
CA PRO A 123 19.91 4.32 -6.02
C PRO A 123 19.07 5.21 -5.10
N HIS A 124 19.67 5.71 -4.02
CA HIS A 124 19.14 6.85 -3.30
C HIS A 124 19.56 8.10 -4.09
N ARG A 125 18.73 9.14 -4.13
CA ARG A 125 19.18 10.40 -4.71
C ARG A 125 20.16 11.02 -3.72
N ASP A 126 21.35 11.37 -4.17
CA ASP A 126 22.27 12.19 -3.37
C ASP A 126 21.52 13.47 -2.96
N HIS A 127 21.35 13.66 -1.65
CA HIS A 127 20.85 14.92 -1.13
C HIS A 127 21.96 15.97 -1.26
N PRO A 128 21.66 17.24 -1.58
CA PRO A 128 22.66 18.31 -1.64
C PRO A 128 23.46 18.51 -0.33
N THR A 129 23.00 17.89 0.76
CA THR A 129 23.58 17.92 2.10
C THR A 129 24.39 16.67 2.45
N ASP A 130 24.52 15.70 1.54
CA ASP A 130 25.41 14.55 1.70
C ASP A 130 26.85 15.01 1.43
N ILE A 131 27.42 15.75 2.39
CA ILE A 131 28.81 16.23 2.43
C ILE A 131 29.55 15.53 3.57
#